data_AF-A0A392PUJ5-F1
#
_entry.id   AF-A0A392PUJ5-F1
#
_cell.length_a   1.000
_cell.length_b   1.000
_cell.length_c   1.000
_cell.angle_alpha   90.00
_cell.angle_beta   90.00
_cell.angle_gamma   90.00
#
_symmetry.space_group_name_H-M   'P 1'
#
loop_
_entity.id
_entity.type
_entity.pdbx_description
1 polymer ?
#
loop_
_entity_poly.entity_id
_entity_poly.type
_entity_poly.pdbx_seq_one_letter_code
_entity_poly.pdbx_strand_id
1 'polypeptide(L)'
;MNIDYNAFELVIEQPVDFEALKVNGYEVDEYFTKQGWSKYFEILNGPVYPILVKDFWPRCEFVDEIDADREYALKVAENPEKNKNKTRKELGLRDFTETKIRSGVSGSEIVLTQSN
;
A
#
# COMPACT_ATOMS: atom_id res chain seq x y z
N MET A 1 13.22 0.67 5.68
CA MET A 1 13.77 2.04 5.79
C MET A 1 13.64 2.49 7.24
N ASN A 2 14.66 3.06 7.89
CA ASN A 2 14.50 3.61 9.25
C ASN A 2 14.32 5.13 9.13
N ILE A 3 13.11 5.54 8.74
CA ILE A 3 12.71 6.94 8.64
C ILE A 3 11.95 7.29 9.92
N ASP A 4 12.27 8.43 10.53
CA ASP A 4 11.55 8.93 11.69
C ASP A 4 10.07 9.14 11.35
N TYR A 5 9.17 8.60 12.20
CA TYR A 5 7.73 8.71 12.03
C TYR A 5 7.27 10.18 11.93
N ASN A 6 7.93 11.06 12.69
CA ASN A 6 7.61 12.49 12.70
C ASN A 6 8.17 13.24 11.49
N ALA A 7 9.12 12.66 10.75
CA ALA A 7 9.66 13.23 9.53
C ALA A 7 8.80 12.94 8.29
N PHE A 8 7.75 12.10 8.40
CA PHE A 8 6.82 11.87 7.30
C PHE A 8 5.85 13.02 7.13
N GLU A 9 6.04 13.80 6.07
CA GLU A 9 5.06 14.72 5.54
C GLU A 9 4.20 14.00 4.50
N LEU A 10 2.89 13.93 4.75
CA LEU A 10 1.94 13.34 3.82
C LEU A 10 1.32 14.45 2.98
N VAL A 11 1.54 14.39 1.66
CA VAL A 11 0.83 15.24 0.72
C VAL A 11 -0.49 14.55 0.39
N ILE A 12 -1.60 15.24 0.67
CA ILE A 12 -2.94 14.76 0.38
C ILE A 12 -3.48 15.59 -0.78
N GLU A 13 -3.66 14.94 -1.92
CA GLU A 13 -4.29 15.55 -3.08
C GLU A 13 -5.78 15.27 -3.09
N GLN A 14 -6.58 16.30 -3.37
CA GLN A 14 -8.01 16.16 -3.60
C GLN A 14 -8.25 16.11 -5.11
N PRO A 15 -8.93 15.07 -5.63
CA PRO A 15 -9.35 15.02 -7.03
C PRO A 15 -10.15 16.25 -7.48
N VAL A 16 -10.93 16.85 -6.56
CA VAL A 16 -11.70 18.07 -6.81
C VAL A 16 -11.39 19.10 -5.72
N ASP A 17 -10.67 20.15 -6.08
CA ASP A 17 -10.33 21.29 -5.22
C ASP A 17 -10.87 22.59 -5.83
N PHE A 18 -12.02 23.05 -5.34
CA PHE A 18 -12.64 24.28 -5.82
C PHE A 18 -11.89 25.54 -5.42
N GLU A 19 -11.13 25.52 -4.32
CA GLU A 19 -10.31 26.66 -3.90
C GLU A 19 -9.12 26.83 -4.85
N ALA A 20 -8.45 25.73 -5.20
CA ALA A 20 -7.39 25.75 -6.21
C ALA A 20 -7.91 26.21 -7.58
N LEU A 21 -9.08 25.72 -8.01
CA LEU A 21 -9.71 26.16 -9.27
C LEU A 21 -10.00 27.66 -9.27
N LYS A 22 -10.55 28.18 -8.17
CA LYS A 22 -10.87 29.60 -8.00
C LYS A 22 -9.63 30.49 -8.06
N VAL A 23 -8.54 30.11 -7.38
CA VAL A 23 -7.25 30.83 -7.44
C VAL A 23 -6.69 30.88 -8.86
N ASN A 24 -7.01 29.88 -9.68
CA ASN A 24 -6.63 29.82 -11.10
C ASN A 24 -7.65 30.46 -12.06
N GLY A 25 -8.66 31.20 -11.53
CA GLY A 25 -9.64 31.92 -12.33
C GLY A 25 -10.85 31.08 -12.78
N TYR A 26 -11.05 29.91 -12.21
CA TYR A 26 -12.19 29.03 -12.50
C TYR A 26 -13.17 28.99 -11.33
N GLU A 27 -14.22 29.81 -11.39
CA GLU A 27 -15.31 29.83 -10.40
C GLU A 27 -16.47 28.92 -10.83
N VAL A 28 -16.29 27.61 -10.64
CA VAL A 28 -17.26 26.57 -11.09
C VAL A 28 -18.00 25.86 -9.95
N ASP A 29 -17.65 26.11 -8.69
CA ASP A 29 -18.27 25.46 -7.52
C ASP A 29 -19.80 25.58 -7.55
N GLU A 30 -20.32 26.81 -7.65
CA GLU A 30 -21.76 27.06 -7.61
C GLU A 30 -22.50 26.32 -8.74
N TYR A 31 -21.87 26.17 -9.91
CA TYR A 31 -22.44 25.46 -11.06
C TYR A 31 -22.67 23.98 -10.74
N PHE A 32 -21.70 23.31 -10.11
CA PHE A 32 -21.85 21.89 -9.76
C PHE A 32 -22.69 21.67 -8.49
N THR A 33 -22.57 22.56 -7.51
CA THR A 33 -23.38 22.50 -6.29
C THR A 33 -24.88 22.65 -6.61
N LYS A 34 -25.26 23.53 -7.54
CA LYS A 34 -26.66 23.65 -8.02
C LYS A 34 -27.18 22.39 -8.72
N GLN A 35 -26.30 21.59 -9.32
CA GLN A 35 -26.67 20.31 -9.95
C GLN A 35 -26.74 19.17 -8.94
N GLY A 36 -26.42 19.40 -7.67
CA GLY A 36 -26.47 18.39 -6.61
C GLY A 36 -25.26 17.45 -6.56
N TRP A 37 -24.12 17.85 -7.15
CA TRP A 37 -22.92 17.00 -7.23
C TRP A 37 -22.06 17.00 -5.96
N SER A 38 -22.37 17.85 -4.97
CA SER A 38 -21.53 18.03 -3.77
C SER A 38 -21.22 16.71 -3.06
N LYS A 39 -22.22 15.84 -2.87
CA LYS A 39 -22.02 14.52 -2.23
C LYS A 39 -21.12 13.59 -3.06
N TYR A 40 -21.16 13.69 -4.39
CA TYR A 40 -20.29 12.91 -5.25
C TYR A 40 -18.83 13.36 -5.11
N PHE A 41 -18.57 14.68 -5.03
CA PHE A 41 -17.22 15.20 -4.80
C PHE A 41 -16.71 14.90 -3.39
N GLU A 42 -17.57 14.91 -2.37
CA GLU A 42 -17.20 14.44 -1.03
C GLU A 42 -16.73 12.98 -1.04
N ILE A 43 -17.42 12.13 -1.81
CA ILE A 43 -17.03 10.72 -1.98
C ILE A 43 -15.73 10.60 -2.77
N LEU A 44 -15.55 11.38 -3.84
CA LEU A 44 -14.33 11.37 -4.64
C LEU A 44 -13.11 11.85 -3.85
N ASN A 45 -13.26 12.91 -3.07
CA ASN A 45 -12.20 13.42 -2.22
C ASN A 45 -11.91 12.47 -1.07
N GLY A 46 -12.95 11.82 -0.54
CA GLY A 46 -12.87 10.72 0.41
C GLY A 46 -12.14 11.05 1.72
N PRO A 47 -12.28 10.21 2.74
CA PRO A 47 -11.40 10.29 3.89
C PRO A 47 -10.02 9.76 3.49
N VAL A 48 -8.97 10.54 3.78
CA VAL A 48 -7.61 10.00 3.82
C VAL A 48 -7.35 9.49 5.23
N TYR A 49 -6.59 8.39 5.33
CA TYR A 49 -6.19 7.79 6.60
C TYR A 49 -4.67 7.97 6.80
N PRO A 50 -4.18 9.15 7.23
CA PRO A 50 -2.74 9.42 7.31
C PRO A 50 -1.97 8.44 8.18
N ILE A 51 -2.56 8.01 9.30
CA ILE A 51 -1.93 7.04 10.21
C ILE A 51 -1.72 5.71 9.51
N LEU A 52 -2.73 5.20 8.80
CA LEU A 52 -2.64 3.97 8.03
C LEU A 52 -1.53 4.06 6.97
N VAL A 53 -1.45 5.18 6.26
CA VAL A 53 -0.42 5.43 5.23
C VAL A 53 0.98 5.47 5.86
N LYS A 54 1.13 6.16 6.99
CA LYS A 54 2.40 6.27 7.74
C LYS A 54 2.84 4.96 8.39
N ASP A 55 1.90 4.11 8.77
CA ASP A 55 2.22 2.79 9.32
C ASP A 55 2.55 1.79 8.21
N PHE A 56 1.86 1.88 7.07
CA PHE A 56 1.98 0.93 5.97
C PHE A 56 3.29 1.09 5.19
N TRP A 57 3.50 2.25 4.54
CA TRP A 57 4.57 2.42 3.54
C TRP A 57 5.99 2.30 4.07
N PRO A 58 6.35 2.86 5.23
CA PRO A 58 7.74 2.81 5.69
C PRO A 58 8.21 1.40 6.08
N ARG A 59 7.24 0.54 6.41
CA ARG A 59 7.42 -0.83 6.89
C ARG A 59 7.10 -1.88 5.83
N CYS A 60 6.68 -1.47 4.63
CA CYS A 60 6.30 -2.43 3.62
C CYS A 60 7.53 -3.10 2.99
N GLU A 61 7.35 -4.35 2.62
CA GLU A 61 8.29 -5.16 1.88
C GLU A 61 7.70 -5.48 0.51
N PHE A 62 8.47 -5.23 -0.53
CA PHE A 62 8.17 -5.70 -1.88
C PHE A 62 8.70 -7.13 -2.00
N VAL A 63 7.86 -8.04 -2.49
CA VAL A 63 8.21 -9.44 -2.68
C VAL A 63 7.88 -9.83 -4.11
N ASP A 64 8.92 -10.04 -4.90
CA ASP A 64 8.83 -10.62 -6.24
C ASP A 64 9.26 -12.09 -6.25
N GLU A 65 9.33 -12.69 -7.45
CA GLU A 65 9.72 -14.09 -7.63
C GLU A 65 11.17 -14.34 -7.18
N ILE A 66 12.06 -13.38 -7.44
CA ILE A 66 13.49 -13.49 -7.08
C ILE A 66 13.65 -13.48 -5.56
N ASP A 67 12.94 -12.59 -4.86
CA ASP A 67 12.93 -12.52 -3.40
C ASP A 67 12.33 -13.80 -2.80
N ALA A 68 11.26 -14.32 -3.39
CA ALA A 68 10.67 -15.58 -2.96
C ALA A 68 11.63 -16.75 -3.13
N ASP A 69 12.29 -16.89 -4.28
CA ASP A 69 13.27 -17.96 -4.53
C ASP A 69 14.49 -17.84 -3.62
N ARG A 70 14.93 -16.62 -3.34
CA ARG A 70 16.01 -16.36 -2.37
C ARG A 70 15.61 -16.79 -0.97
N GLU A 71 14.40 -16.46 -0.50
CA GLU A 71 13.86 -16.91 0.79
C GLU A 71 13.86 -18.44 0.88
N TYR A 72 13.44 -19.12 -0.18
CA TYR A 72 13.47 -20.58 -0.26
C TYR A 72 14.89 -21.14 -0.20
N ALA A 73 15.82 -20.61 -0.99
CA ALA A 73 17.21 -21.04 -1.01
C ALA A 73 17.87 -20.87 0.36
N LEU A 74 17.62 -19.75 1.04
CA LEU A 74 18.10 -19.51 2.42
C LEU A 74 17.53 -20.54 3.39
N LYS A 75 16.24 -20.85 3.31
CA LYS A 75 15.60 -21.85 4.18
C LYS A 75 16.13 -23.27 3.96
N VAL A 76 16.45 -23.61 2.71
CA VAL A 76 17.14 -24.87 2.40
C VAL A 76 18.55 -24.88 2.98
N ALA A 77 19.29 -23.77 2.88
CA ALA A 77 20.65 -23.64 3.37
C ALA A 77 20.78 -23.70 4.91
N GLU A 78 19.74 -23.32 5.67
CA GLU A 78 19.71 -23.46 7.13
C GLU A 78 19.88 -24.92 7.60
N ASN A 79 19.34 -25.88 6.85
CA ASN A 79 19.50 -27.31 7.16
C ASN A 79 19.42 -28.17 5.89
N PRO A 80 20.49 -28.24 5.09
CA PRO A 80 20.46 -28.88 3.77
C PRO A 80 20.03 -30.35 3.83
N GLU A 81 20.50 -31.10 4.82
CA GLU A 81 20.17 -32.52 5.01
C GLU A 81 18.66 -32.76 5.18
N LYS A 82 17.97 -31.87 5.90
CA LYS A 82 16.53 -32.01 6.16
C LYS A 82 15.64 -31.26 5.18
N ASN A 83 16.15 -30.26 4.48
CA ASN A 83 15.33 -29.31 3.73
C ASN A 83 15.45 -29.42 2.20
N LYS A 84 16.50 -30.05 1.65
CA LYS A 84 16.81 -30.05 0.20
C LYS A 84 15.69 -30.51 -0.75
N ASN A 85 14.81 -31.40 -0.30
CA ASN A 85 13.74 -31.96 -1.13
C ASN A 85 12.33 -31.54 -0.67
N LYS A 86 12.23 -30.56 0.22
CA LYS A 86 10.95 -30.07 0.72
C LYS A 86 10.44 -28.93 -0.13
N THR A 87 9.14 -28.94 -0.40
CA THR A 87 8.43 -27.82 -1.02
C THR A 87 8.40 -26.59 -0.11
N ARG A 88 8.10 -25.41 -0.68
CA ARG A 88 7.92 -24.16 0.10
C ARG A 88 6.98 -24.34 1.28
N LYS A 89 5.83 -24.96 1.03
CA LYS A 89 4.80 -25.23 2.04
C LYS A 89 5.30 -26.15 3.16
N GLU A 90 6.06 -27.20 2.83
CA GLU A 90 6.68 -28.09 3.82
C GLU A 90 7.79 -27.43 4.64
N LEU A 91 8.40 -26.37 4.10
CA LEU A 91 9.34 -25.50 4.81
C LEU A 91 8.66 -24.40 5.63
N GLY A 92 7.32 -24.34 5.63
CA GLY A 92 6.54 -23.30 6.29
C GLY A 92 6.60 -21.94 5.60
N LEU A 93 7.07 -21.90 4.36
CA LEU A 93 7.11 -20.70 3.53
C LEU A 93 5.78 -20.51 2.79
N ARG A 94 5.45 -19.26 2.49
CA ARG A 94 4.27 -18.93 1.69
C ARG A 94 4.49 -19.29 0.23
N ASP A 95 3.43 -19.72 -0.42
CA ASP A 95 3.43 -19.87 -1.87
C ASP A 95 3.62 -18.50 -2.54
N PHE A 96 4.37 -18.50 -3.63
CA PHE A 96 4.49 -17.35 -4.51
C PHE A 96 3.50 -17.54 -5.66
N THR A 97 2.55 -16.61 -5.78
CA THR A 97 1.52 -16.61 -6.83
C THR A 97 1.66 -15.42 -7.75
N GLU A 98 1.97 -14.25 -7.19
CA GLU A 98 2.22 -13.00 -7.89
C GLU A 98 3.07 -12.09 -7.01
N THR A 99 3.63 -11.05 -7.64
CA THR A 99 4.33 -9.96 -6.96
C THR A 99 3.40 -9.23 -6.00
N LYS A 100 3.89 -8.95 -4.79
CA LYS A 100 3.07 -8.39 -3.72
C LYS A 100 3.83 -7.41 -2.83
N ILE A 101 3.09 -6.51 -2.22
CA ILE A 101 3.58 -5.63 -1.15
C ILE A 101 2.96 -6.10 0.15
N ARG A 102 3.79 -6.37 1.16
CA ARG A 102 3.36 -6.82 2.49
C ARG A 102 3.76 -5.78 3.52
N SER A 103 2.87 -5.48 4.47
CA SER A 103 3.22 -4.62 5.60
C SER A 103 2.42 -5.01 6.84
N GLY A 104 3.04 -4.89 8.01
CA GLY A 104 2.37 -5.05 9.29
C GLY A 104 1.82 -3.70 9.76
N VAL A 105 0.50 -3.55 9.81
CA VAL A 105 -0.17 -2.33 10.28
C VAL A 105 -1.08 -2.66 11.46
N SER A 106 -0.86 -2.00 12.59
CA SER A 106 -1.67 -2.13 13.81
C SER A 106 -1.87 -3.59 14.27
N GLY A 107 -0.86 -4.44 14.10
CA GLY A 107 -0.90 -5.86 14.46
C GLY A 107 -1.54 -6.78 13.43
N SER A 108 -2.05 -6.24 12.33
CA SER A 108 -2.59 -6.99 11.19
C SER A 108 -1.62 -6.97 10.03
N GLU A 109 -1.54 -8.07 9.29
CA GLU A 109 -0.81 -8.08 8.02
C GLU A 109 -1.72 -7.60 6.89
N ILE A 110 -1.22 -6.63 6.12
CA ILE A 110 -1.84 -6.14 4.89
C ILE A 110 -1.00 -6.62 3.72
N VAL A 111 -1.68 -7.19 2.71
CA VAL A 111 -1.06 -7.66 1.47
C VAL A 111 -1.76 -6.99 0.29
N LEU A 112 -1.01 -6.23 -0.49
CA LEU A 112 -1.47 -5.65 -1.76
C LEU A 112 -0.92 -6.49 -2.91
N THR A 113 -1.78 -6.86 -3.84
CA THR A 113 -1.41 -7.58 -5.06
C THR A 113 -2.09 -6.90 -6.26
N GLN A 114 -1.70 -7.26 -7.48
CA GLN A 114 -2.32 -6.70 -8.68
C GLN A 114 -3.75 -7.22 -8.87
N SER A 115 -4.04 -8.42 -8.38
CA SER A 115 -5.33 -9.08 -8.52
C SER A 115 -6.38 -8.65 -7.50
N ASN A 116 -6.00 -7.84 -6.48
CA ASN A 116 -6.89 -7.30 -5.45
C ASN A 116 -7.70 -6.08 -5.90
#